data_AF-A0A5C5BTM8-F1
#
_entry.id   AF-A0A5C5BTM8-F1
#
_cell.length_a   1.000
_cell.length_b   1.000
_cell.length_c   1.000
_cell.angle_alpha   90.00
_cell.angle_beta   90.00
_cell.angle_gamma   90.00
#
_symmetry.space_group_name_H-M   'P 1'
#
loop_
_entity.id
_entity.type
_entity.pdbx_description
1 polymer ?
#
loop_
_entity_poly.entity_id
_entity_poly.type
_entity_poly.pdbx_seq_one_letter_code
_entity_poly.pdbx_strand_id
1 'polypeptide(L)'
;METAYLHEFAKVADCGSFTAAARELHLTQSTLSKHVALLEREFGADLFVRDRSGVSLTEAGGVLYAQARQMEKLLRATELLVRAARDGQAAGSTAGDAAGGTVDGSPAAAGDMALRCKCRLAAERCGLDRRELGALILYVEEHGFETIQDELALTRDEVADVLGSVYRKLGVGDKQEALDFIHSVSE
;
A
#
# COMPACT_ATOMS: atom_id res chain seq x y z
N MET A 1 7.89 11.00 -20.83
CA MET A 1 7.04 10.96 -19.63
C MET A 1 7.77 11.36 -18.36
N GLU A 2 7.35 12.46 -17.74
CA GLU A 2 7.87 12.96 -16.45
C GLU A 2 6.99 12.43 -15.30
N THR A 3 7.58 11.98 -14.19
CA THR A 3 6.82 11.40 -13.05
C THR A 3 5.86 12.40 -12.41
N ALA A 4 6.19 13.70 -12.48
CA ALA A 4 5.30 14.76 -12.05
C ALA A 4 3.95 14.71 -12.75
N TYR A 5 3.91 14.36 -14.04
CA TYR A 5 2.65 14.37 -14.81
C TYR A 5 1.70 13.28 -14.34
N LEU A 6 2.22 12.12 -13.89
CA LEU A 6 1.38 11.08 -13.29
C LEU A 6 0.74 11.54 -11.99
N HIS A 7 1.52 12.20 -11.14
CA HIS A 7 1.03 12.74 -9.88
C HIS A 7 -0.05 13.82 -10.13
N GLU A 8 0.23 14.72 -11.07
CA GLU A 8 -0.71 15.75 -11.52
C GLU A 8 -2.01 15.17 -12.07
N PHE A 9 -1.91 14.15 -12.94
CA PHE A 9 -3.06 13.40 -13.45
C PHE A 9 -3.87 12.76 -12.32
N ALA A 10 -3.22 12.02 -11.42
CA ALA A 10 -3.89 11.37 -10.29
C ALA A 10 -4.60 12.40 -9.40
N LYS A 11 -3.98 13.56 -9.17
CA LYS A 11 -4.59 14.65 -8.41
C LYS A 11 -5.82 15.23 -9.11
N VAL A 12 -5.83 15.37 -10.43
CA VAL A 12 -7.03 15.78 -11.17
C VAL A 12 -8.17 14.79 -10.99
N ALA A 13 -7.85 13.49 -11.02
CA ALA A 13 -8.83 12.43 -10.79
C ALA A 13 -9.41 12.48 -9.37
N ASP A 14 -8.57 12.69 -8.35
CA ASP A 14 -8.99 12.82 -6.95
C ASP A 14 -9.91 14.03 -6.73
N CYS A 15 -9.59 15.17 -7.36
CA CYS A 15 -10.36 16.40 -7.19
C CYS A 15 -11.62 16.48 -8.07
N GLY A 16 -11.72 15.67 -9.13
CA GLY A 16 -12.79 15.76 -10.14
C GLY A 16 -12.84 17.10 -10.90
N SER A 17 -11.79 17.92 -10.81
CA SER A 17 -11.71 19.27 -11.38
C SER A 17 -10.28 19.70 -11.61
N PHE A 18 -9.97 20.11 -12.85
CA PHE A 18 -8.67 20.68 -13.21
C PHE A 18 -8.36 21.96 -12.41
N THR A 19 -9.36 22.80 -12.15
CA THR A 19 -9.14 24.06 -11.42
C THR A 19 -8.82 23.80 -9.95
N ALA A 20 -9.51 22.85 -9.32
CA ALA A 20 -9.25 22.48 -7.93
C ALA A 20 -7.88 21.81 -7.78
N ALA A 21 -7.56 20.85 -8.66
CA ALA A 21 -6.27 20.17 -8.67
C ALA A 21 -5.10 21.14 -8.91
N ALA A 22 -5.23 22.07 -9.87
CA ALA A 22 -4.19 23.07 -10.14
C ALA A 22 -3.93 23.95 -8.91
N ARG A 23 -4.98 24.33 -8.18
CA ARG A 23 -4.85 25.09 -6.93
C ARG A 23 -4.10 24.32 -5.85
N GLU A 24 -4.38 23.02 -5.67
CA GLU A 24 -3.67 22.17 -4.71
C GLU A 24 -2.21 21.94 -5.10
N LEU A 25 -1.93 21.83 -6.40
CA LEU A 25 -0.58 21.60 -6.94
C LEU A 25 0.24 22.90 -7.06
N HIS A 26 -0.34 24.05 -6.74
CA HIS A 26 0.25 25.36 -6.97
C HIS A 26 0.66 25.61 -8.44
N LEU A 27 -0.11 25.04 -9.37
CA LEU A 27 0.06 25.20 -10.81
C LEU A 27 -1.06 26.07 -11.39
N THR A 28 -0.83 26.58 -12.59
CA THR A 28 -1.93 27.14 -13.38
C THR A 28 -2.73 26.00 -14.02
N GLN A 29 -4.05 26.19 -14.16
CA GLN A 29 -4.91 25.21 -14.81
C GLN A 29 -4.51 24.96 -16.28
N SER A 30 -3.90 25.95 -16.95
CA SER A 30 -3.38 25.80 -18.31
C SER A 30 -2.12 24.93 -18.37
N THR A 31 -1.20 25.03 -17.41
CA THR A 31 -0.03 24.14 -17.30
C THR A 31 -0.49 22.71 -17.04
N LEU A 32 -1.36 22.50 -16.03
CA LEU A 32 -1.89 21.18 -15.69
C LEU A 32 -2.62 20.53 -16.87
N SER A 33 -3.43 21.30 -17.61
CA SER A 33 -4.12 20.79 -18.80
C SER A 33 -3.14 20.38 -19.91
N LYS A 34 -2.01 21.10 -20.07
CA LYS A 34 -0.98 20.74 -21.06
C LYS A 34 -0.26 19.44 -20.67
N HIS A 35 0.09 19.27 -19.40
CA HIS A 35 0.74 18.05 -18.91
C HIS A 35 -0.15 16.82 -19.08
N VAL A 36 -1.44 16.94 -18.76
CA VAL A 36 -2.42 15.87 -19.01
C VAL A 36 -2.57 15.58 -20.51
N ALA A 37 -2.65 16.61 -21.36
CA ALA A 37 -2.73 16.40 -22.81
C ALA A 37 -1.46 15.75 -23.39
N LEU A 38 -0.29 15.98 -22.79
CA LEU A 38 0.94 15.27 -23.16
C LEU A 38 0.86 13.80 -22.78
N LEU A 39 0.35 13.47 -21.59
CA LEU A 39 0.11 12.07 -21.20
C LEU A 39 -0.87 11.38 -22.15
N GLU A 40 -1.99 12.02 -22.47
CA GLU A 40 -3.00 11.47 -23.40
C GLU A 40 -2.37 11.17 -24.77
N ARG A 41 -1.46 12.04 -25.25
CA ARG A 41 -0.70 11.81 -26.49
C ARG A 41 0.32 10.69 -26.37
N GLU A 42 1.04 10.60 -25.25
CA GLU A 42 2.03 9.54 -25.03
C GLU A 42 1.38 8.16 -24.96
N PHE A 43 0.20 8.06 -24.31
CA PHE A 43 -0.57 6.82 -24.20
C PHE A 43 -1.50 6.56 -25.40
N GLY A 44 -1.73 7.56 -26.25
CA GLY A 44 -2.62 7.45 -27.40
C GLY A 44 -4.10 7.27 -27.02
N ALA A 45 -4.50 7.72 -25.84
CA ALA A 45 -5.85 7.56 -25.32
C ALA A 45 -6.26 8.77 -24.47
N ASP A 46 -7.53 9.17 -24.57
CA ASP A 46 -8.11 10.17 -23.67
C ASP A 46 -8.21 9.57 -22.27
N LEU A 47 -7.75 10.31 -21.26
CA LEU A 47 -7.70 9.84 -19.88
C LEU A 47 -8.88 10.39 -19.05
N PHE A 48 -9.48 11.49 -19.51
CA PHE A 48 -10.63 12.11 -18.85
C PHE A 48 -11.81 12.33 -19.79
N VAL A 49 -13.02 12.12 -19.26
CA VAL A 49 -14.26 12.61 -19.83
C VAL A 49 -14.60 13.94 -19.15
N ARG A 50 -14.90 14.97 -19.96
CA ARG A 50 -15.32 16.29 -19.48
C ARG A 50 -16.80 16.49 -19.79
N ASP A 51 -17.60 16.70 -18.76
CA ASP A 51 -19.04 16.97 -18.89
C ASP A 51 -19.45 18.22 -18.11
N ARG A 52 -20.77 18.47 -18.00
CA ARG A 52 -21.31 19.61 -17.25
C ARG A 52 -21.19 19.45 -15.72
N SER A 53 -20.99 18.22 -15.25
CA SER A 53 -20.90 17.84 -13.84
C SER A 53 -19.45 17.88 -13.33
N GLY A 54 -18.46 17.81 -14.24
CA GLY A 54 -17.06 17.96 -13.92
C GLY A 54 -16.16 17.10 -14.81
N VAL A 55 -15.16 16.50 -14.17
CA VAL A 55 -14.15 15.65 -14.80
C VAL A 55 -14.25 14.25 -14.21
N SER A 56 -14.36 13.23 -15.07
CA SER A 56 -14.34 11.83 -14.68
C SER A 56 -13.32 11.05 -15.51
N LEU A 57 -12.91 9.87 -15.02
CA LEU A 57 -11.94 9.02 -15.71
C LEU A 57 -12.59 8.28 -16.88
N THR A 58 -11.86 8.12 -17.99
CA THR A 58 -12.17 7.11 -19.00
C THR A 58 -11.76 5.72 -18.48
N GLU A 59 -12.06 4.65 -19.24
CA GLU A 59 -11.55 3.32 -18.93
C GLU A 59 -10.00 3.30 -18.90
N ALA A 60 -9.36 3.90 -19.91
CA ALA A 60 -7.90 4.06 -19.95
C ALA A 60 -7.38 4.91 -18.78
N GLY A 61 -8.08 5.98 -18.43
CA GLY A 61 -7.80 6.81 -17.26
C GLY A 61 -7.88 6.03 -15.96
N GLY A 62 -8.87 5.15 -15.81
CA GLY A 62 -9.02 4.27 -14.64
C GLY A 62 -7.83 3.33 -14.47
N VAL A 63 -7.37 2.70 -15.56
CA VAL A 63 -6.17 1.85 -15.55
C VAL A 63 -4.95 2.68 -15.14
N LEU A 64 -4.74 3.83 -15.77
CA LEU A 64 -3.58 4.68 -15.46
C LEU A 64 -3.61 5.17 -14.01
N TYR A 65 -4.80 5.53 -13.50
CA TYR A 65 -4.96 6.00 -12.12
C TYR A 65 -4.57 4.93 -11.10
N ALA A 66 -5.04 3.70 -11.27
CA ALA A 66 -4.66 2.58 -10.41
C ALA A 66 -3.13 2.35 -10.41
N GLN A 67 -2.51 2.39 -11.60
CA GLN A 67 -1.06 2.23 -11.72
C GLN A 67 -0.27 3.41 -11.13
N ALA A 68 -0.73 4.65 -11.35
CA ALA A 68 -0.10 5.84 -10.82
C ALA A 68 -0.08 5.82 -9.28
N ARG A 69 -1.19 5.44 -8.64
CA ARG A 69 -1.27 5.30 -7.17
C ARG A 69 -0.32 4.24 -6.64
N GLN A 70 -0.14 3.15 -7.39
CA GLN A 70 0.80 2.10 -7.03
C GLN A 70 2.26 2.57 -7.15
N MET A 71 2.59 3.29 -8.22
CA MET A 71 3.91 3.90 -8.39
C MET A 71 4.23 4.91 -7.29
N GLU A 72 3.28 5.75 -6.89
CA GLU A 72 3.46 6.66 -5.76
C GLU A 72 3.75 5.93 -4.44
N LYS A 73 3.05 4.82 -4.18
CA LYS A 73 3.32 3.98 -2.99
C LYS A 73 4.75 3.42 -3.03
N LEU A 74 5.16 2.90 -4.19
CA LEU A 74 6.51 2.35 -4.37
C LEU A 74 7.59 3.43 -4.22
N LEU A 75 7.38 4.62 -4.76
CA LEU A 75 8.29 5.76 -4.60
C LEU A 75 8.42 6.15 -3.13
N ARG A 76 7.31 6.31 -2.41
CA ARG A 76 7.33 6.60 -0.96
C ARG A 76 8.07 5.53 -0.16
N ALA A 77 7.80 4.26 -0.43
CA ALA A 77 8.51 3.16 0.23
C ALA A 77 10.01 3.20 -0.07
N THR A 78 10.38 3.49 -1.31
CA THR A 78 11.78 3.63 -1.72
C THR A 78 12.46 4.80 -1.01
N GLU A 79 11.79 5.94 -0.88
CA GLU A 79 12.32 7.08 -0.11
C GLU A 79 12.59 6.73 1.35
N LEU A 80 11.70 5.97 1.99
CA LEU A 80 11.89 5.50 3.36
C LEU A 80 13.07 4.54 3.47
N LEU A 81 13.18 3.57 2.56
CA LEU A 81 14.30 2.62 2.54
C LEU A 81 15.64 3.33 2.29
N VAL A 82 15.68 4.30 1.38
CA VAL A 82 16.89 5.08 1.11
C VAL A 82 17.29 5.92 2.32
N ARG A 83 16.32 6.54 3.03
CA ARG A 83 16.60 7.27 4.27
C ARG A 83 17.14 6.32 5.35
N ALA A 84 16.48 5.20 5.58
CA ALA A 84 16.92 4.19 6.53
C ALA A 84 18.32 3.65 6.20
N ALA A 85 18.65 3.44 4.93
CA ALA A 85 19.99 3.04 4.51
C ALA A 85 21.04 4.12 4.82
N ARG A 86 20.74 5.40 4.58
CA ARG A 86 21.64 6.53 4.91
C ARG A 86 21.84 6.68 6.42
N ASP A 87 20.77 6.54 7.19
CA ASP A 87 20.80 6.69 8.65
C ASP A 87 21.46 5.47 9.33
N GLY A 88 21.26 4.27 8.78
CA GLY A 88 21.94 3.04 9.19
C GLY A 88 23.43 3.02 8.81
N GLN A 89 23.84 3.73 7.75
CA GLN A 89 25.25 3.91 7.39
C GLN A 89 25.99 4.89 8.33
N ALA A 90 25.27 5.69 9.13
CA ALA A 90 25.88 6.51 10.19
C ALA A 90 26.13 5.72 11.49
N ALA A 91 25.60 4.51 11.60
CA ALA A 91 25.70 3.66 12.79
C ALA A 91 26.05 2.21 12.42
N GLY A 92 27.24 1.97 11.83
CA GLY A 92 27.72 0.58 11.72
C GLY A 92 28.69 0.30 10.59
N SER A 93 29.92 0.81 10.69
CA SER A 93 31.07 0.08 10.17
C SER A 93 31.34 -1.11 11.09
N THR A 94 30.67 -2.25 10.86
CA THR A 94 31.20 -3.58 11.19
C THR A 94 30.55 -4.63 10.29
N ALA A 95 31.36 -5.13 9.35
CA ALA A 95 31.47 -6.51 8.90
C ALA A 95 30.23 -7.44 8.88
N GLY A 96 30.02 -8.07 7.72
CA GLY A 96 29.70 -9.50 7.68
C GLY A 96 28.44 -9.92 6.90
N ASP A 97 28.65 -10.26 5.63
CA ASP A 97 28.13 -11.43 4.91
C ASP A 97 26.62 -11.72 4.82
N ALA A 98 26.12 -11.46 3.60
CA ALA A 98 25.38 -12.37 2.72
C ALA A 98 24.26 -13.27 3.27
N ALA A 99 23.03 -12.97 2.85
CA ALA A 99 22.18 -13.94 2.17
C ALA A 99 21.08 -13.22 1.37
N GLY A 100 21.15 -13.34 0.04
CA GLY A 100 20.07 -12.93 -0.84
C GLY A 100 18.84 -13.81 -0.65
N GLY A 101 17.66 -13.19 -0.64
CA GLY A 101 16.37 -13.85 -0.65
C GLY A 101 15.39 -12.98 -1.40
N THR A 102 14.91 -13.50 -2.52
CA THR A 102 14.11 -12.85 -3.55
C THR A 102 12.84 -12.19 -3.03
N VAL A 103 12.59 -10.99 -3.57
CA VAL A 103 11.35 -10.25 -3.59
C VAL A 103 10.13 -11.13 -3.88
N ASP A 104 9.18 -11.19 -2.94
CA ASP A 104 7.78 -11.42 -3.25
C ASP A 104 7.00 -10.23 -2.66
N GLY A 105 6.84 -9.22 -3.51
CA GLY A 105 6.24 -7.94 -3.17
C GLY A 105 4.74 -7.97 -3.41
N SER A 106 3.97 -8.20 -2.35
CA SER A 106 2.57 -7.78 -2.27
C SER A 106 2.48 -6.52 -1.39
N PRO A 107 1.84 -5.41 -1.83
CA PRO A 107 1.85 -4.14 -1.14
C PRO A 107 0.50 -3.90 -0.47
N ALA A 108 0.19 -4.68 0.56
CA ALA A 108 -0.92 -4.36 1.47
C ALA A 108 -0.32 -3.78 2.74
N ALA A 109 -0.61 -2.51 3.01
CA ALA A 109 -0.39 -1.72 4.22
C ALA A 109 1.01 -1.16 4.60
N ALA A 110 0.99 0.10 5.01
CA ALA A 110 2.07 0.80 5.69
C ALA A 110 1.99 0.48 7.20
N GLY A 111 2.05 -0.81 7.51
CA GLY A 111 2.26 -1.27 8.88
C GLY A 111 3.75 -1.39 9.17
N ASP A 112 4.07 -1.41 10.45
CA ASP A 112 5.42 -1.60 10.96
C ASP A 112 6.06 -2.83 10.27
N MET A 113 7.06 -2.60 9.41
CA MET A 113 7.73 -3.66 8.64
C MET A 113 8.29 -4.74 9.57
N ALA A 114 8.70 -4.37 10.78
CA ALA A 114 9.15 -5.32 11.80
C ALA A 114 8.00 -6.21 12.29
N LEU A 115 6.82 -5.62 12.52
CA LEU A 115 5.61 -6.35 12.95
C LEU A 115 5.18 -7.37 11.89
N ARG A 116 5.23 -7.00 10.61
CA ARG A 116 4.90 -7.90 9.48
C ARG A 116 5.86 -9.06 9.35
N CYS A 117 7.16 -8.81 9.51
CA CYS A 117 8.17 -9.87 9.53
C CYS A 117 7.92 -10.83 10.69
N LYS A 118 7.59 -10.32 11.89
CA LYS A 118 7.25 -11.13 13.05
C LYS A 118 5.97 -11.95 12.85
N CYS A 119 4.92 -11.36 12.26
CA CYS A 119 3.71 -12.09 11.89
C CYS A 119 3.98 -13.24 10.92
N ARG A 120 4.88 -13.02 9.94
CA ARG A 120 5.28 -14.07 9.00
C ARG A 120 6.05 -15.20 9.68
N LEU A 121 6.97 -14.86 10.58
CA LEU A 121 7.74 -15.86 11.33
C LEU A 121 6.86 -16.65 12.31
N ALA A 122 5.89 -15.98 12.96
CA ALA A 122 4.87 -16.62 13.77
C ALA A 122 3.99 -17.56 12.93
N ALA A 123 3.63 -17.15 11.71
CA ALA A 123 2.85 -17.97 10.78
C ALA A 123 3.56 -19.25 10.36
N GLU A 124 4.85 -19.17 10.06
CA GLU A 124 5.67 -20.34 9.73
C GLU A 124 5.78 -21.30 10.93
N ARG A 125 5.93 -20.78 12.15
CA ARG A 125 6.00 -21.58 13.38
C ARG A 125 4.70 -22.28 13.74
N CYS A 126 3.57 -21.61 13.53
CA CYS A 126 2.24 -22.10 13.91
C CYS A 126 1.49 -22.80 12.78
N GLY A 127 2.05 -22.87 11.57
CA GLY A 127 1.39 -23.50 10.41
C GLY A 127 0.15 -22.74 9.95
N LEU A 128 0.22 -21.41 9.93
CA LEU A 128 -0.84 -20.54 9.44
C LEU A 128 -0.84 -20.53 7.90
N ASP A 129 -2.02 -20.62 7.31
CA ASP A 129 -2.18 -20.52 5.86
C ASP A 129 -2.14 -19.05 5.39
N ARG A 130 -2.12 -18.85 4.07
CA ARG A 130 -2.03 -17.51 3.46
C ARG A 130 -3.21 -16.60 3.87
N ARG A 131 -4.39 -17.15 4.10
CA ARG A 131 -5.60 -16.39 4.47
C ARG A 131 -5.53 -15.98 5.94
N GLU A 132 -5.14 -16.90 6.80
CA GLU A 132 -4.94 -16.71 8.23
C GLU A 132 -3.83 -15.68 8.51
N LEU A 133 -2.71 -15.75 7.79
CA LEU A 133 -1.64 -14.74 7.87
C LEU A 133 -2.14 -13.35 7.47
N GLY A 134 -2.92 -13.25 6.39
CA GLY A 134 -3.50 -11.98 5.94
C GLY A 134 -4.42 -11.38 7.00
N ALA A 135 -5.31 -12.18 7.58
CA ALA A 135 -6.21 -11.76 8.64
C ALA A 135 -5.44 -11.32 9.90
N LEU A 136 -4.40 -12.05 10.29
CA LEU A 136 -3.57 -11.72 11.44
C LEU A 136 -2.86 -10.36 11.27
N ILE A 137 -2.25 -10.10 10.10
CA ILE A 137 -1.56 -8.84 9.82
C ILE A 137 -2.53 -7.66 9.91
N LEU A 138 -3.68 -7.75 9.24
CA LEU A 138 -4.66 -6.66 9.22
C LEU A 138 -5.25 -6.39 10.61
N TYR A 139 -5.49 -7.46 11.37
CA TYR A 139 -6.02 -7.37 12.72
C TYR A 139 -5.04 -6.73 13.73
N VAL A 140 -3.75 -7.04 13.57
CA VAL A 140 -2.66 -6.55 14.42
C VAL A 140 -2.27 -5.10 14.07
N GLU A 141 -2.41 -4.70 12.81
CA GLU A 141 -2.14 -3.32 12.35
C GLU A 141 -3.27 -2.32 12.66
N GLU A 142 -4.16 -2.65 13.59
CA GLU A 142 -5.28 -1.79 14.04
C GLU A 142 -6.27 -1.41 12.92
N HIS A 143 -6.31 -2.18 11.83
CA HIS A 143 -7.34 -2.01 10.81
C HIS A 143 -8.60 -2.71 11.33
N GLY A 144 -9.70 -1.98 11.46
CA GLY A 144 -10.94 -2.50 12.05
C GLY A 144 -11.48 -3.72 11.30
N PHE A 145 -12.42 -4.46 11.90
CA PHE A 145 -13.04 -5.65 11.29
C PHE A 145 -13.54 -5.40 9.86
N GLU A 146 -14.07 -4.20 9.58
CA GLU A 146 -14.54 -3.79 8.25
C GLU A 146 -13.42 -3.79 7.19
N THR A 147 -12.21 -3.37 7.56
CA THR A 147 -11.07 -3.39 6.64
C THR A 147 -10.60 -4.79 6.31
N ILE A 148 -10.73 -5.73 7.27
CA ILE A 148 -10.41 -7.16 7.04
C ILE A 148 -11.42 -7.78 6.06
N GLN A 149 -12.70 -7.43 6.21
CA GLN A 149 -13.75 -7.87 5.29
C GLN A 149 -13.49 -7.37 3.87
N ASP A 150 -13.16 -6.09 3.71
CA ASP A 150 -12.94 -5.46 2.41
C ASP A 150 -11.65 -5.96 1.72
N GLU A 151 -10.53 -6.11 2.44
CA GLU A 151 -9.27 -6.56 1.84
C GLU A 151 -9.26 -8.05 1.49
N LEU A 152 -9.86 -8.90 2.34
CA LEU A 152 -9.87 -10.35 2.12
C LEU A 152 -11.12 -10.83 1.39
N ALA A 153 -12.05 -9.93 1.06
CA ALA A 153 -13.36 -10.23 0.49
C ALA A 153 -14.12 -11.30 1.30
N LEU A 154 -14.11 -11.17 2.63
CA LEU A 154 -14.73 -12.10 3.58
C LEU A 154 -15.98 -11.51 4.21
N THR A 155 -16.95 -12.38 4.51
CA THR A 155 -18.09 -12.02 5.36
C THR A 155 -17.68 -11.91 6.82
N ARG A 156 -18.50 -11.24 7.64
CA ARG A 156 -18.23 -11.03 9.08
C ARG A 156 -18.03 -12.35 9.83
N ASP A 157 -18.82 -13.36 9.50
CA ASP A 157 -18.75 -14.69 10.11
C ASP A 157 -17.47 -15.42 9.68
N GLU A 158 -17.09 -15.31 8.40
CA GLU A 158 -15.83 -15.88 7.90
C GLU A 158 -14.59 -15.21 8.53
N VAL A 159 -14.62 -13.90 8.78
CA VAL A 159 -13.54 -13.20 9.50
C VAL A 159 -13.43 -13.73 10.93
N ALA A 160 -14.54 -13.97 11.61
CA ALA A 160 -14.55 -14.53 12.96
C ALA A 160 -14.01 -15.97 12.97
N ASP A 161 -14.37 -16.80 11.99
CA ASP A 161 -13.88 -18.17 11.85
C ASP A 161 -12.37 -18.21 11.56
N VAL A 162 -11.89 -17.34 10.67
CA VAL A 162 -10.46 -17.24 10.34
C VAL A 162 -9.65 -16.76 11.54
N LEU A 163 -10.07 -15.69 12.21
CA LEU A 163 -9.40 -15.20 13.42
C LEU A 163 -9.47 -16.21 14.57
N GLY A 164 -10.57 -16.96 14.69
CA GLY A 164 -10.69 -18.06 15.65
C GLY A 164 -9.73 -19.22 15.36
N SER A 165 -9.52 -19.55 14.09
CA SER A 165 -8.50 -20.54 13.66
C SER A 165 -7.09 -20.03 13.98
N VAL A 166 -6.81 -18.77 13.67
CA VAL A 166 -5.55 -18.08 13.98
C VAL A 166 -5.25 -18.17 15.48
N TYR A 167 -6.17 -17.73 16.33
CA TYR A 167 -5.99 -17.75 17.79
C TYR A 167 -5.74 -19.14 18.35
N ARG A 168 -6.46 -20.15 17.84
CA ARG A 168 -6.24 -21.55 18.23
C ARG A 168 -4.85 -22.05 17.86
N LYS A 169 -4.32 -21.64 16.70
CA LYS A 169 -2.98 -22.02 16.22
C LYS A 169 -1.85 -21.26 16.92
N LEU A 170 -2.06 -19.99 17.29
CA LEU A 170 -1.12 -19.23 18.12
C LEU A 170 -1.16 -19.65 19.59
N GLY A 171 -2.27 -20.24 20.05
CA GLY A 171 -2.48 -20.58 21.46
C GLY A 171 -2.81 -19.36 22.33
N VAL A 172 -3.47 -18.36 21.75
CA VAL A 172 -3.83 -17.08 22.40
C VAL A 172 -5.34 -16.94 22.52
N GLY A 173 -5.81 -16.28 23.59
CA GLY A 173 -7.22 -16.07 23.89
C GLY A 173 -7.76 -14.72 23.43
N ASP A 174 -6.89 -13.72 23.23
CA ASP A 174 -7.29 -12.38 22.85
C ASP A 174 -6.25 -11.64 21.99
N LYS A 175 -6.61 -10.44 21.54
CA LYS A 175 -5.77 -9.59 20.68
C LYS A 175 -4.46 -9.21 21.35
N GLN A 176 -4.47 -8.95 22.66
CA GLN A 176 -3.28 -8.50 23.39
C GLN A 176 -2.28 -9.64 23.52
N GLU A 177 -2.76 -10.85 23.84
CA GLU A 177 -1.92 -12.06 23.85
C GLU A 177 -1.33 -12.38 22.46
N ALA A 178 -2.11 -12.16 21.39
CA ALA A 178 -1.62 -12.29 20.02
C ALA A 178 -0.48 -11.30 19.71
N LEU A 179 -0.64 -10.03 20.12
CA LEU A 179 0.38 -8.99 19.97
C LEU A 179 1.64 -9.34 20.78
N ASP A 180 1.48 -9.73 22.05
CA ASP A 180 2.59 -10.11 22.91
C ASP A 180 3.36 -11.32 22.35
N PHE A 181 2.64 -12.31 21.82
CA PHE A 181 3.24 -13.45 21.14
C PHE A 181 4.05 -13.01 19.92
N ILE A 182 3.48 -12.19 19.04
CA ILE A 182 4.18 -11.67 17.86
C ILE A 182 5.41 -10.84 18.26
N HIS A 183 5.31 -10.01 19.30
CA HIS A 183 6.45 -9.23 19.78
C HIS A 183 7.55 -10.11 20.41
N SER A 184 7.18 -11.21 21.06
CA SER A 184 8.10 -12.20 21.65
C SER A 184 8.87 -13.01 20.61
N VAL A 185 8.32 -13.13 19.40
CA VAL A 185 9.02 -13.68 18.24
C VAL A 185 10.09 -12.68 17.81
N SER A 186 11.34 -12.92 18.21
CA SER A 186 12.55 -12.22 17.74
C SER A 186 13.40 -13.17 16.90
N GLU A 187 14.14 -12.61 15.95
CA GLU A 187 15.02 -13.30 14.98
C GLU A 187 15.96 -14.33 15.61
#